data_AF-A0A424LPL8-F1
#
_entry.id   AF-A0A424LPL8-F1
#
_cell.length_a   1.000
_cell.length_b   1.000
_cell.length_c   1.000
_cell.angle_alpha   90.00
_cell.angle_beta   90.00
_cell.angle_gamma   90.00
#
_symmetry.space_group_name_H-M   'P 1'
#
loop_
_entity.id
_entity.type
_entity.pdbx_description
1 polymer ?
#
loop_
_entity_poly.entity_id
_entity_poly.type
_entity_poly.pdbx_seq_one_letter_code
_entity_poly.pdbx_strand_id
1 'polypeptide(L)' 'MANVKATINKTARVQARTVDVGAGVKLTDLSDVDTSALDNGAMLIYNLAQQKFILTNQIDNPDLKIIGGIY' A
#
# COMPACT_ATOMS: atom_id res chain seq x y z
N MET A 1 -29.43 -48.16 -4.13
CA MET A 1 -28.09 -47.70 -3.69
C MET A 1 -27.77 -46.44 -4.50
N ALA A 2 -27.73 -45.27 -3.87
CA ALA A 2 -27.51 -44.00 -4.57
C ALA A 2 -26.06 -43.55 -4.35
N ASN A 3 -25.34 -43.29 -5.45
CA ASN A 3 -23.95 -42.84 -5.41
C ASN A 3 -23.93 -41.31 -5.29
N VAL A 4 -23.50 -40.80 -4.13
CA VAL A 4 -23.34 -39.36 -3.92
C VAL A 4 -22.03 -38.91 -4.56
N LYS A 5 -22.11 -38.03 -5.57
CA LYS A 5 -20.95 -37.33 -6.14
C LYS A 5 -20.82 -35.99 -5.44
N ALA A 6 -19.79 -35.82 -4.62
CA ALA A 6 -19.44 -34.54 -4.01
C ALA A 6 -18.14 -34.02 -4.62
N THR A 7 -18.15 -32.78 -5.12
CA THR A 7 -16.96 -32.08 -5.62
C THR A 7 -16.51 -31.12 -4.55
N ILE A 8 -15.31 -31.33 -4.00
CA ILE A 8 -14.70 -30.41 -3.04
C ILE A 8 -13.96 -29.34 -3.84
N ASN A 9 -14.46 -28.10 -3.81
CA ASN A 9 -13.78 -26.94 -4.38
C ASN A 9 -12.56 -26.60 -3.52
N LYS A 10 -11.40 -27.16 -3.88
CA LYS A 10 -10.13 -26.87 -3.21
C LYS A 10 -9.69 -25.46 -3.59
N THR A 11 -9.78 -24.51 -2.68
CA THR A 11 -9.21 -23.17 -2.85
C THR A 11 -7.71 -23.30 -3.04
N ALA A 12 -7.25 -23.07 -4.28
CA ALA A 12 -5.83 -23.09 -4.58
C ALA A 12 -5.14 -21.97 -3.80
N ARG A 13 -4.17 -22.32 -2.95
CA ARG A 13 -3.28 -21.34 -2.31
C ARG A 13 -2.35 -20.78 -3.39
N VAL A 14 -2.70 -19.63 -3.94
CA VAL A 14 -1.85 -18.90 -4.89
C VAL A 14 -0.68 -18.31 -4.10
N GLN A 15 0.47 -18.98 -4.14
CA GLN A 15 1.65 -18.62 -3.34
C GLN A 15 2.54 -17.57 -4.01
N ALA A 16 2.45 -17.42 -5.32
CA ALA A 16 3.16 -16.38 -6.06
C ALA A 16 2.36 -16.07 -7.33
N ARG A 17 1.82 -14.86 -7.41
CA ARG A 17 1.28 -14.31 -8.65
C ARG A 17 2.40 -13.44 -9.22
N THR A 18 2.92 -13.79 -10.39
CA THR A 18 3.73 -12.86 -11.18
C THR A 18 2.82 -11.70 -11.52
N VAL A 19 2.94 -10.61 -10.77
CA VAL A 19 2.26 -9.36 -11.10
C VAL A 19 3.14 -8.72 -12.14
N ASP A 20 2.72 -8.83 -13.39
CA ASP A 20 3.26 -7.99 -14.44
C ASP A 20 3.00 -6.56 -13.97
N VAL A 21 4.05 -5.84 -13.56
CA VAL A 21 3.96 -4.44 -13.15
C VAL A 21 3.78 -3.66 -14.44
N GLY A 22 2.61 -3.83 -15.05
CA GLY A 22 2.27 -3.23 -16.32
C GLY A 22 2.43 -1.72 -16.20
N ALA A 23 2.78 -1.08 -17.30
CA ALA A 23 2.72 0.38 -17.40
C ALA A 23 1.38 0.87 -16.79
N GLY A 24 1.45 1.62 -15.68
CA GLY A 24 0.27 2.14 -14.99
C GLY A 24 0.11 1.81 -13.51
N VAL A 25 1.06 1.14 -12.85
CA VAL A 25 1.01 1.01 -11.37
C VAL A 25 1.18 2.37 -10.72
N LYS A 26 0.17 2.78 -9.93
CA LYS A 26 0.20 4.03 -9.18
C LYS A 26 0.73 3.79 -7.78
N LEU A 27 1.35 4.80 -7.18
CA LEU A 27 1.75 4.77 -5.76
C LEU A 27 0.55 4.45 -4.85
N THR A 28 -0.64 4.89 -5.23
CA THR A 28 -1.89 4.65 -4.50
C THR A 28 -2.38 3.21 -4.53
N ASP A 29 -1.83 2.39 -5.43
CA ASP A 29 -2.21 0.99 -5.59
C ASP A 29 -1.34 0.06 -4.73
N LEU A 30 -0.32 0.61 -4.07
CA LEU A 30 0.56 -0.14 -3.17
C LEU A 30 -0.11 -0.38 -1.83
N SER A 31 -0.05 -1.61 -1.34
CA SER A 31 -0.74 -2.04 -0.11
C SER A 31 -0.20 -1.41 1.18
N ASP A 32 1.05 -0.95 1.15
CA ASP A 32 1.76 -0.31 2.24
C ASP A 32 1.65 1.23 2.21
N VAL A 33 0.88 1.78 1.25
CA VAL A 33 0.61 3.22 1.16
C VAL A 33 -0.81 3.52 1.66
N ASP A 34 -0.90 4.36 2.67
CA ASP A 34 -2.15 4.98 3.13
C ASP A 34 -2.38 6.28 2.37
N THR A 35 -3.43 6.26 1.54
CA THR A 35 -3.82 7.36 0.65
C THR A 35 -5.04 8.12 1.17
N SER A 36 -5.52 7.82 2.38
CA SER A 36 -6.75 8.37 2.93
C SER A 36 -6.74 9.90 3.08
N ALA A 37 -5.55 10.50 3.23
CA ALA A 37 -5.35 11.95 3.35
C ALA A 37 -4.63 12.56 2.14
N LEU A 38 -4.74 11.94 0.94
CA LEU A 38 -4.19 12.50 -0.28
C LEU A 38 -4.91 13.80 -0.69
N ASP A 39 -4.17 14.91 -0.67
CA ASP A 39 -4.60 16.22 -1.17
C ASP A 39 -3.40 16.97 -1.80
N ASN A 40 -3.66 18.14 -2.39
CA ASN A 40 -2.64 19.00 -2.98
C ASN A 40 -1.54 19.34 -1.97
N GLY A 41 -0.28 19.09 -2.36
CA GLY A 41 0.87 19.32 -1.49
C GLY A 41 1.12 18.23 -0.45
N ALA A 42 0.41 17.09 -0.53
CA ALA A 42 0.71 15.94 0.32
C ALA A 42 2.12 15.41 0.06
N MET A 43 2.77 14.98 1.13
CA MET A 43 4.08 14.34 1.14
C MET A 43 3.94 12.91 1.65
N LEU A 44 4.85 12.04 1.20
CA LEU A 44 4.92 10.67 1.67
C LEU A 44 5.84 10.59 2.89
N ILE A 45 5.30 10.15 4.03
CA ILE A 45 6.04 9.99 5.29
C ILE A 45 5.89 8.55 5.78
N TYR A 46 6.98 7.91 6.17
CA TYR A 46 6.90 6.58 6.78
C TYR A 46 6.47 6.67 8.25
N ASN A 47 5.43 5.93 8.62
CA ASN A 47 4.96 5.80 9.99
C ASN A 47 5.33 4.41 10.54
N LEU A 48 6.25 4.39 11.51
CA LEU A 48 6.75 3.15 12.11
C LEU A 48 5.67 2.40 12.91
N ALA A 49 4.75 3.12 13.58
CA ALA A 49 3.71 2.50 14.40
C ALA A 49 2.69 1.74 13.54
N GLN A 50 2.38 2.28 12.36
CA GLN A 50 1.47 1.65 11.39
C GLN A 50 2.19 0.74 10.39
N GLN A 51 3.53 0.80 10.33
CA GLN A 51 4.37 0.13 9.34
C GLN A 51 3.93 0.42 7.90
N LYS A 52 3.56 1.67 7.64
CA LYS A 52 3.03 2.14 6.33
C LYS A 52 3.63 3.47 5.95
N PHE A 53 3.62 3.75 4.65
CA PHE A 53 3.80 5.10 4.13
C PHE A 53 2.47 5.84 4.15
N ILE A 54 2.43 7.02 4.73
CA ILE A 54 1.25 7.87 4.82
C ILE A 54 1.42 9.07 3.90
N LEU A 55 0.43 9.33 3.06
CA LEU A 55 0.31 10.60 2.34
C LEU A 55 -0.34 11.63 3.26
N THR A 56 0.38 12.72 3.56
CA THR A 56 -0.07 13.76 4.50
C THR A 56 0.48 15.13 4.14
N ASN A 57 -0.30 16.17 4.41
CA ASN A 57 0.12 17.58 4.31
C ASN A 57 0.76 18.10 5.61
N GLN A 58 0.69 17.31 6.68
CA GLN A 58 1.21 17.67 7.99
C GLN A 58 2.53 16.95 8.24
N ILE A 59 3.55 17.71 8.61
CA ILE A 59 4.83 17.17 9.07
C ILE A 59 4.89 17.35 10.58
N ASP A 60 4.79 16.24 11.29
CA ASP A 60 4.98 16.21 12.75
C ASP A 60 5.94 15.08 13.09
N ASN A 61 7.24 15.39 13.00
CA ASN A 61 8.29 14.47 13.38
C ASN A 61 9.46 15.27 14.00
N PRO A 62 9.75 15.09 15.30
CA PRO A 62 10.81 15.84 15.99
C PRO A 62 12.22 15.52 15.45
N ASP A 63 12.41 14.37 14.81
CA ASP A 63 13.67 13.93 14.24
C ASP A 63 13.84 14.38 12.78
N LEU A 64 12.82 15.01 12.18
CA LEU A 64 12.88 15.51 10.81
C LEU A 64 13.24 17.01 10.79
N LYS A 65 14.29 17.34 10.04
CA LYS A 65 14.69 18.74 9.79
C LYS A 65 14.61 19.05 8.30
N ILE A 66 13.77 20.01 7.94
CA ILE A 66 13.70 20.56 6.57
C ILE A 66 14.39 21.91 6.56
N ILE A 67 15.44 22.04 5.75
CA ILE A 67 16.18 23.29 5.58
C ILE A 67 15.96 23.75 4.13
N GLY A 68 15.13 24.78 3.96
CA GLY A 68 15.04 25.50 2.71
C GLY A 68 16.27 26.38 2.52
N GLY A 69 16.94 26.26 1.38
CA GLY A 69 18.01 27.19 1.01
C GLY A 69 17.46 28.62 0.91
N ILE A 70 18.30 29.60 1.27
CA ILE A 70 18.00 31.01 1.09
C ILE A 70 18.25 31.33 -0.39
N TYR A 71 17.24 31.86 -1.08
CA TYR A 71 17.38 32.47 -2.41
C TYR A 71 17.38 33.99 -2.28
#